data_AF-A0A941LIR0-F1
#
_entry.id   AF-A0A941LIR0-F1
#
_cell.length_a   1.000
_cell.length_b   1.000
_cell.length_c   1.000
_cell.angle_alpha   90.00
_cell.angle_beta   90.00
_cell.angle_gamma   90.00
#
_symmetry.space_group_name_H-M   'P 1'
#
loop_
_entity.id
_entity.type
_entity.pdbx_description
1 polymer ?
#
loop_
_entity_poly.entity_id
_entity_poly.type
_entity_poly.pdbx_seq_one_letter_code
_entity_poly.pdbx_strand_id
1 'polypeptide(L)'
;MNRTVALLWLLVTLLPFAYMFYFFGEMSAPFPKDHSAAEAQFNFMFRLHMAVILGCWVLIASYIVYLFKTTHVPVEKRALWAVVLFLGNMIAMPIFWYLYVWRPLQIRPAGP
;
A
#
# COMPACT_ATOMS: atom_id res chain seq x y z
N MET A 1 -12.09 -10.77 -7.86
CA MET A 1 -10.77 -11.20 -7.34
C MET A 1 -10.98 -12.41 -6.44
N ASN A 2 -10.02 -13.33 -6.29
CA ASN A 2 -10.11 -14.45 -5.34
C ASN A 2 -9.38 -14.14 -4.02
N ARG A 3 -9.53 -15.00 -3.01
CA ARG A 3 -8.98 -14.79 -1.66
C ARG A 3 -7.45 -14.69 -1.65
N THR A 4 -6.77 -15.57 -2.37
CA THR A 4 -5.30 -15.59 -2.43
C THR A 4 -4.75 -14.29 -3.00
N VAL A 5 -5.28 -13.83 -4.13
CA VAL A 5 -4.84 -12.56 -4.73
C VAL A 5 -5.15 -11.38 -3.80
N ALA A 6 -6.28 -11.39 -3.10
CA ALA A 6 -6.59 -10.35 -2.12
C ALA A 6 -5.56 -10.31 -0.97
N LEU A 7 -5.17 -11.47 -0.43
CA LEU A 7 -4.16 -11.55 0.63
C LEU A 7 -2.78 -11.11 0.15
N LEU A 8 -2.36 -11.53 -1.06
CA LEU A 8 -1.11 -11.05 -1.66
C LEU A 8 -1.13 -9.53 -1.84
N TRP A 9 -2.26 -8.97 -2.29
CA TRP A 9 -2.39 -7.53 -2.44
C TRP A 9 -2.34 -6.79 -1.11
N LEU A 10 -2.91 -7.36 -0.04
CA LEU A 10 -2.76 -6.82 1.32
C LEU A 10 -1.29 -6.83 1.77
N LEU A 11 -0.58 -7.94 1.57
CA LEU A 11 0.84 -8.03 1.93
C LEU A 11 1.66 -6.93 1.25
N VAL A 12 1.44 -6.71 -0.05
CA VAL A 12 2.09 -5.60 -0.78
C VAL A 12 1.64 -4.24 -0.24
N THR A 13 0.36 -4.07 0.12
CA THR A 13 -0.17 -2.84 0.72
C THR A 13 0.45 -2.53 2.09
N LEU A 14 0.89 -3.55 2.82
CA LEU A 14 1.53 -3.40 4.13
C LEU A 14 3.05 -3.18 4.03
N LEU A 15 3.69 -3.39 2.86
CA LEU A 15 5.13 -3.16 2.67
C LEU A 15 5.55 -1.72 2.99
N PRO A 16 4.83 -0.66 2.58
CA PRO A 16 5.18 0.71 2.94
C PRO A 16 5.18 0.96 4.46
N PHE A 17 4.29 0.29 5.21
CA PHE A 17 4.28 0.37 6.67
C PHE A 17 5.49 -0.33 7.28
N ALA A 18 5.81 -1.55 6.81
CA ALA A 18 7.01 -2.26 7.26
C ALA A 18 8.28 -1.43 6.96
N TYR A 19 8.36 -0.85 5.77
CA TYR A 19 9.44 0.05 5.40
C TYR A 19 9.50 1.31 6.27
N MET A 20 8.37 1.91 6.64
CA MET A 20 8.33 3.06 7.54
C MET A 20 9.01 2.76 8.87
N PHE A 21 8.69 1.61 9.50
CA PHE A 21 9.35 1.21 10.75
C PHE A 21 10.85 0.96 10.56
N TYR A 22 11.23 0.30 9.47
CA TYR A 22 12.62 0.08 9.12
C TYR A 22 13.39 1.40 8.94
N PHE A 23 12.83 2.34 8.18
CA PHE A 23 13.43 3.65 7.92
C PHE A 23 13.64 4.46 9.21
N PHE A 24 12.64 4.52 10.09
CA PHE A 24 12.79 5.19 11.38
C PHE A 24 13.82 4.50 12.29
N GLY A 25 13.93 3.17 12.22
CA GLY A 25 14.97 2.42 12.91
C GLY A 25 16.37 2.82 12.43
N GLU A 26 16.60 2.82 11.12
CA GLU A 26 17.87 3.23 10.52
C GLU A 26 18.20 4.70 10.78
N MET A 27 17.20 5.60 10.75
CA MET A 27 17.39 7.02 11.03
C MET A 27 17.79 7.29 12.49
N SER A 28 17.43 6.39 13.40
CA SER A 28 17.83 6.46 14.82
C SER A 28 19.21 5.86 15.10
N ALA A 29 19.77 5.11 14.15
CA ALA A 29 21.06 4.47 14.30
C ALA A 29 22.22 5.48 14.19
N PRO A 30 23.36 5.24 14.87
CA PRO A 30 24.53 6.08 14.70
C PRO A 30 24.99 6.11 13.24
N PHE A 31 25.11 7.31 12.68
CA PHE A 31 25.60 7.47 11.31
C PHE A 31 27.08 7.05 11.22
N PRO A 32 27.49 6.32 10.17
CA PRO A 32 28.89 5.97 9.95
C PRO A 32 29.76 7.24 9.90
N LYS A 33 30.87 7.21 10.63
CA LYS A 33 31.86 8.31 10.62
C LYS A 33 32.79 8.22 9.41
N ASP A 34 32.92 7.03 8.85
CA ASP A 34 33.67 6.80 7.62
C ASP A 34 32.84 7.29 6.42
N HIS A 35 33.44 8.15 5.59
CA HIS A 35 32.77 8.76 4.45
C HIS A 35 32.28 7.73 3.43
N SER A 36 33.07 6.68 3.17
CA SER A 36 32.70 5.66 2.18
C SER A 36 31.53 4.81 2.66
N ALA A 37 31.50 4.46 3.95
CA ALA A 37 30.40 3.74 4.58
C ALA A 37 29.12 4.59 4.63
N ALA A 38 29.25 5.87 4.96
CA ALA A 38 28.14 6.82 4.98
C ALA A 38 27.50 6.99 3.59
N GLU A 39 28.31 7.13 2.55
CA GLU A 39 27.83 7.24 1.16
C GLU A 39 27.12 5.96 0.72
N ALA A 40 27.67 4.79 1.05
CA ALA A 40 27.04 3.50 0.72
C ALA A 40 25.67 3.34 1.41
N GLN A 41 25.58 3.67 2.70
CA GLN A 41 24.31 3.61 3.44
C GLN A 41 23.29 4.59 2.86
N PHE A 42 23.69 5.83 2.59
CA PHE A 42 22.81 6.83 1.99
C PHE A 42 22.29 6.37 0.62
N ASN A 43 23.17 5.90 -0.26
CA ASN A 43 22.80 5.43 -1.60
C ASN A 43 21.82 4.26 -1.54
N PHE A 44 22.04 3.32 -0.61
CA PHE A 44 21.12 2.20 -0.41
C PHE A 44 19.76 2.68 0.10
N MET A 45 19.73 3.51 1.16
CA MET A 45 18.50 4.08 1.71
C MET A 45 17.72 4.90 0.68
N PHE A 46 18.41 5.74 -0.09
CA PHE A 46 17.80 6.57 -1.12
C PHE A 46 17.13 5.71 -2.20
N ARG A 47 17.83 4.72 -2.75
CA ARG A 47 17.26 3.82 -3.77
C ARG A 47 16.06 3.04 -3.23
N LEU A 48 16.15 2.53 -2.01
CA LEU A 48 15.06 1.81 -1.36
C LEU A 48 13.85 2.74 -1.12
N HIS A 49 14.08 3.97 -0.66
CA HIS A 49 13.02 4.97 -0.48
C HIS A 49 12.32 5.31 -1.79
N MET A 50 13.09 5.55 -2.86
CA MET A 50 12.54 5.83 -4.20
C MET A 50 11.71 4.64 -4.71
N ALA A 51 12.18 3.41 -4.50
CA ALA A 51 11.44 2.21 -4.87
C ALA A 51 10.10 2.10 -4.12
N VAL A 52 10.07 2.43 -2.82
CA VAL A 52 8.84 2.41 -2.03
C VAL A 52 7.88 3.52 -2.46
N ILE A 53 8.36 4.73 -2.75
CA ILE A 53 7.53 5.83 -3.28
C ILE A 53 6.86 5.41 -4.61
N LEU A 54 7.65 4.87 -5.55
CA LEU A 54 7.11 4.36 -6.81
C LEU A 54 6.11 3.22 -6.59
N GLY A 55 6.41 2.32 -5.65
CA GLY A 55 5.51 1.25 -5.22
C GLY A 55 4.18 1.79 -4.67
N CYS A 56 4.19 2.84 -3.86
CA CYS A 56 2.99 3.51 -3.38
C CYS A 56 2.16 4.10 -4.52
N TRP A 57 2.79 4.73 -5.51
CA TRP A 57 2.08 5.25 -6.69
C TRP A 57 1.41 4.14 -7.49
N VAL A 58 2.12 3.01 -7.71
CA VAL A 58 1.56 1.83 -8.38
C VAL A 58 0.39 1.26 -7.56
N LEU A 59 0.52 1.19 -6.24
CA LEU A 59 -0.55 0.73 -5.36
C LEU A 59 -1.78 1.64 -5.46
N ILE A 60 -1.63 2.97 -5.32
CA ILE A 60 -2.74 3.92 -5.47
C ILE A 60 -3.44 3.72 -6.82
N ALA A 61 -2.68 3.68 -7.92
CA ALA A 61 -3.23 3.45 -9.25
C ALA A 61 -4.00 2.13 -9.33
N SER A 62 -3.46 1.04 -8.76
CA SER A 62 -4.12 -0.27 -8.72
C SER A 62 -5.44 -0.24 -7.94
N TYR A 63 -5.50 0.47 -6.82
CA TYR A 63 -6.71 0.64 -6.01
C TYR A 63 -7.74 1.50 -6.75
N ILE A 64 -7.32 2.58 -7.40
CA ILE A 64 -8.20 3.43 -8.21
C ILE A 64 -8.77 2.64 -9.39
N VAL A 65 -7.95 1.86 -10.11
CA VAL A 65 -8.41 1.00 -11.20
C VAL A 65 -9.42 -0.03 -10.68
N TYR A 66 -9.16 -0.65 -9.53
CA TYR A 66 -10.10 -1.60 -8.92
C TYR A 66 -11.41 -0.92 -8.52
N LEU A 67 -11.35 0.26 -7.91
CA LEU A 67 -12.49 1.07 -7.48
C LEU A 67 -13.49 1.32 -8.62
N PHE A 68 -12.99 1.64 -9.82
CA PHE A 68 -13.87 1.88 -10.97
C PHE A 68 -14.30 0.61 -11.71
N LYS A 69 -13.55 -0.50 -11.58
CA LYS A 69 -13.90 -1.79 -12.19
C LYS A 69 -14.85 -2.64 -11.34
N THR A 70 -14.88 -2.44 -10.03
CA THR A 70 -15.69 -3.26 -9.11
C THR A 70 -17.13 -2.77 -8.99
N THR A 71 -18.07 -3.70 -8.84
CA THR A 71 -19.48 -3.40 -8.51
C THR A 71 -19.72 -3.31 -7.00
N HIS A 72 -18.72 -3.64 -6.16
CA HIS A 72 -18.86 -3.63 -4.70
C HIS A 72 -18.92 -2.21 -4.10
N VAL A 73 -18.46 -1.19 -4.82
CA VAL A 73 -18.49 0.20 -4.37
C VAL A 73 -19.67 0.91 -5.04
N PRO A 74 -20.62 1.47 -4.25
CA PRO A 74 -21.72 2.26 -4.79
C PRO A 74 -21.20 3.42 -5.66
N VAL A 75 -21.84 3.65 -6.81
CA VAL A 75 -21.38 4.61 -7.83
C VAL A 75 -21.15 6.00 -7.22
N GLU A 76 -22.08 6.45 -6.38
CA GLU A 76 -22.04 7.75 -5.68
C GLU A 76 -20.82 7.93 -4.78
N LYS A 77 -20.27 6.82 -4.25
CA LYS A 77 -19.11 6.84 -3.35
C LYS A 77 -17.78 6.72 -4.07
N ARG A 78 -17.78 6.44 -5.39
CA ARG A 78 -16.53 6.18 -6.13
C ARG A 78 -15.64 7.41 -6.21
N ALA A 79 -16.19 8.57 -6.53
CA ALA A 79 -15.41 9.80 -6.60
C ALA A 79 -14.78 10.15 -5.24
N LEU A 80 -15.56 10.04 -4.16
CA LEU A 80 -15.06 10.26 -2.79
C LEU A 80 -13.93 9.28 -2.45
N TRP A 81 -14.11 7.99 -2.75
CA TRP A 81 -13.07 7.00 -2.48
C TRP A 81 -11.80 7.20 -3.31
N ALA A 82 -11.91 7.69 -4.54
CA ALA A 82 -10.73 8.02 -5.34
C ALA A 82 -9.91 9.13 -4.65
N VAL A 83 -10.58 10.17 -4.16
CA VAL A 83 -9.95 11.26 -3.39
C VAL A 83 -9.35 10.74 -2.08
N VAL A 84 -10.09 9.93 -1.32
CA VAL A 84 -9.63 9.35 -0.05
C VAL A 84 -8.43 8.42 -0.26
N LEU A 85 -8.42 7.60 -1.30
CA LEU A 85 -7.29 6.74 -1.64
C LEU A 85 -6.05 7.55 -2.05
N PHE A 86 -6.25 8.63 -2.81
CA PHE A 86 -5.17 9.48 -3.26
C PHE A 86 -4.55 10.29 -2.11
N LEU A 87 -5.38 10.98 -1.31
CA LEU A 87 -4.92 11.84 -0.21
C LEU A 87 -4.55 11.03 1.04
N GLY A 88 -5.34 10.01 1.38
CA GLY A 88 -5.12 9.16 2.55
C GLY A 88 -4.09 8.06 2.31
N ASN A 89 -3.77 7.76 1.05
CA ASN A 89 -2.64 6.93 0.60
C ASN A 89 -2.47 5.66 1.47
N MET A 90 -1.32 5.51 2.15
CA MET A 90 -0.98 4.36 2.96
C MET A 90 -2.06 3.99 3.97
N ILE A 91 -2.74 4.97 4.60
CA ILE A 91 -3.78 4.70 5.61
C ILE A 91 -5.09 4.29 4.95
N ALA A 92 -5.47 4.93 3.85
CA ALA A 92 -6.75 4.67 3.17
C ALA A 92 -6.79 3.29 2.50
N MET A 93 -5.67 2.82 1.93
CA MET A 93 -5.59 1.55 1.21
C MET A 93 -6.01 0.32 2.03
N PRO A 94 -5.47 0.04 3.24
CA PRO A 94 -5.88 -1.13 4.03
C PRO A 94 -7.35 -1.04 4.48
N ILE A 95 -7.86 0.16 4.75
CA ILE A 95 -9.28 0.38 5.09
C ILE A 95 -10.15 0.03 3.88
N PHE A 96 -9.82 0.57 2.71
CA PHE A 96 -10.53 0.28 1.47
C PHE A 96 -10.49 -1.21 1.13
N TRP A 97 -9.32 -1.83 1.26
CA TRP A 97 -9.13 -3.27 1.05
C TRP A 97 -10.09 -4.07 1.95
N TYR A 98 -10.13 -3.78 3.25
CA TYR A 98 -11.01 -4.50 4.15
C TYR A 98 -12.50 -4.35 3.77
N LEU A 99 -12.93 -3.12 3.45
CA LEU A 99 -14.33 -2.82 3.16
C LEU A 99 -14.83 -3.35 1.81
N TYR A 100 -14.04 -3.20 0.74
CA TYR A 100 -14.51 -3.41 -0.64
C TYR A 100 -13.77 -4.51 -1.41
N VAL A 101 -12.73 -5.07 -0.82
CA VAL A 101 -12.03 -6.24 -1.33
C VAL A 101 -12.35 -7.46 -0.47
N TRP A 102 -12.09 -7.42 0.82
CA TRP A 102 -12.17 -8.60 1.69
C TRP A 102 -13.59 -8.98 2.07
N ARG A 103 -14.38 -8.04 2.62
CA ARG A 103 -15.78 -8.31 3.03
C ARG A 103 -16.63 -8.96 1.94
N PRO A 104 -16.63 -8.48 0.68
CA PRO A 104 -17.39 -9.14 -0.39
C PRO A 104 -16.97 -10.60 -0.66
N LEU A 105 -15.71 -10.97 -0.40
CA LEU A 105 -15.24 -12.35 -0.55
C LEU A 105 -15.67 -13.28 0.59
N GLN A 106 -16.14 -12.72 1.70
CA GLN A 106 -16.74 -13.45 2.81
C GLN A 106 -18.24 -13.68 2.57
N ILE A 107 -18.93 -12.73 1.93
CA ILE A 107 -20.39 -12.77 1.65
C ILE A 107 -20.69 -13.57 0.37
N ARG A 108 -19.97 -14.68 0.14
CA ARG A 108 -20.37 -15.61 -0.93
C ARG A 108 -21.71 -16.22 -0.48
N PRO A 109 -22.80 -16.11 -1.25
CA PRO A 109 -24.01 -16.87 -0.91
C PRO A 109 -23.60 -18.34 -0.85
N ALA A 110 -24.03 -19.04 0.21
CA ALA A 110 -24.15 -20.48 0.12
C ALA A 110 -24.94 -20.74 -1.17
N GLY A 111 -24.29 -21.30 -2.20
CA GLY A 111 -25.00 -21.74 -3.38
C GLY A 111 -26.01 -22.82 -2.97
N PRO A 112 -27.11 -22.99 -3.72
CA PRO A 112 -28.06 -24.07 -3.48
C PRO A 112 -27.38 -25.44 -3.49
#